data_AF-A0A6V8CL99-F1
#
_entry.id   AF-A0A6V8CL99-F1
#
_cell.length_a   1.000
_cell.length_b   1.000
_cell.length_c   1.000
_cell.angle_alpha   90.00
_cell.angle_beta   90.00
_cell.angle_gamma   90.00
#
_symmetry.space_group_name_H-M   'P 1'
#
loop_
_entity.id
_entity.type
_entity.pdbx_description
1 polymer ?
#
loop_
_entity_poly.entity_id
_entity_poly.type
_entity_poly.pdbx_seq_one_letter_code
_entity_poly.pdbx_strand_id
1 'polypeptide(L)' 'MPVLRGSNVPRQLLQFCRVCEVYTLKTECPKCQAKVTQAPPLKWSPEDKRAYLRRKLENVADDEWSKSLSRFNNTDV' A
#
# COMPACT_ATOMS: atom_id res chain seq x y z
N MET A 1 -8.65 -7.91 -24.70
CA MET A 1 -7.69 -9.03 -24.52
C MET A 1 -6.78 -8.71 -23.34
N PRO A 2 -6.68 -9.57 -22.31
CA PRO A 2 -5.78 -9.30 -21.19
C PRO A 2 -4.34 -9.42 -21.70
N VAL A 3 -3.59 -8.32 -21.59
CA VAL A 3 -2.19 -8.26 -22.04
C VAL A 3 -1.36 -9.18 -21.13
N LEU A 4 -0.99 -10.36 -21.62
CA LEU A 4 -0.02 -11.25 -20.97
C LEU A 4 1.37 -10.60 -21.05
N ARG A 5 1.66 -9.66 -20.15
CA ARG A 5 3.02 -9.13 -19.99
C ARG A 5 3.84 -10.18 -19.26
N GLY A 6 4.65 -10.92 -20.00
CA GLY A 6 5.62 -11.87 -19.48
C GLY A 6 6.60 -11.18 -18.54
N SER A 7 6.43 -11.40 -17.23
CA SER A 7 7.43 -11.11 -16.22
C SER A 7 7.43 -12.27 -15.23
N ASN A 8 8.59 -12.91 -15.04
CA ASN A 8 8.81 -14.02 -14.10
C ASN A 8 8.76 -13.59 -12.60
N VAL A 9 7.93 -12.59 -12.30
CA VAL A 9 7.73 -12.08 -10.93
C VAL A 9 6.30 -12.47 -10.52
N PRO A 10 6.11 -13.22 -9.43
CA PRO A 10 4.78 -13.56 -8.95
C PRO A 10 4.01 -12.27 -8.65
N ARG A 11 2.88 -12.08 -9.31
CA ARG A 11 2.00 -10.92 -9.13
C ARG A 11 0.88 -11.31 -8.19
N GLN A 12 0.64 -10.48 -7.18
CA GLN A 12 -0.53 -10.63 -6.35
C GLN A 12 -1.80 -10.40 -7.20
N LEU A 13 -2.73 -11.34 -7.15
CA LEU A 13 -3.99 -11.29 -7.92
C LEU A 13 -5.12 -10.61 -7.12
N LEU A 14 -5.13 -10.77 -5.80
CA LEU A 14 -6.18 -10.23 -4.95
C LEU A 14 -6.10 -8.70 -4.84
N GLN A 15 -7.18 -8.03 -5.23
CA GLN A 15 -7.34 -6.58 -5.13
C GLN A 15 -8.40 -6.22 -4.08
N PHE A 16 -8.32 -5.00 -3.57
CA PHE A 16 -9.24 -4.44 -2.58
C PHE A 16 -9.72 -3.05 -3.02
N CYS A 17 -11.02 -2.82 -2.94
CA CYS A 17 -11.62 -1.51 -3.18
C CYS A 17 -11.67 -0.71 -1.88
N ARG A 18 -10.98 0.43 -1.82
CA ARG A 18 -10.99 1.32 -0.64
C ARG A 18 -12.31 2.08 -0.43
N VAL A 19 -13.19 2.10 -1.42
CA VAL A 19 -14.47 2.83 -1.36
C VAL A 19 -15.60 1.91 -0.86
N CYS A 20 -15.68 0.70 -1.40
CA CYS A 20 -16.74 -0.25 -1.09
C CYS A 20 -16.31 -1.34 -0.10
N GLU A 21 -15.02 -1.40 0.23
CA GLU A 21 -14.40 -2.42 1.10
C GLU A 21 -14.63 -3.86 0.62
N VAL A 22 -14.69 -4.07 -0.69
CA VAL A 22 -14.89 -5.37 -1.32
C VAL A 22 -13.60 -5.87 -1.97
N TYR A 23 -13.34 -7.18 -1.82
CA TYR A 23 -12.27 -7.89 -2.51
C TYR A 23 -12.69 -8.29 -3.93
N THR A 24 -11.77 -8.17 -4.88
CA THR A 24 -12.02 -8.55 -6.28
C THR A 24 -10.73 -9.05 -6.92
N LEU A 25 -10.88 -9.86 -7.98
CA LEU A 25 -9.76 -10.28 -8.84
C LEU A 25 -9.66 -9.41 -10.10
N LYS A 26 -10.64 -8.53 -10.33
CA LYS A 26 -10.66 -7.59 -11.46
C LYS A 26 -9.88 -6.31 -11.11
N THR A 27 -9.49 -5.56 -12.13
CA THR A 27 -8.83 -4.24 -11.99
C THR A 27 -9.79 -3.11 -11.61
N GLU A 28 -11.09 -3.38 -11.67
CA GLU A 28 -12.16 -2.42 -11.37
C GLU A 28 -13.15 -3.04 -10.38
N CYS A 29 -13.69 -2.20 -9.49
CA CYS A 29 -14.67 -2.65 -8.51
C CYS A 29 -16.02 -2.96 -9.20
N PRO A 30 -16.63 -4.13 -8.96
CA PRO A 30 -17.92 -4.48 -9.57
C PRO A 30 -19.10 -3.63 -9.06
N LYS A 31 -18.95 -2.92 -7.92
CA LYS A 31 -20.00 -2.06 -7.34
C LYS A 31 -19.88 -0.60 -7.77
N CYS A 32 -18.68 -0.01 -7.66
CA CYS A 32 -18.48 1.42 -7.88
C CYS A 32 -17.60 1.76 -9.09
N GLN A 33 -17.10 0.76 -9.82
CA GLN A 33 -16.23 0.92 -11.01
C GLN A 33 -14.92 1.67 -10.75
N ALA A 34 -14.62 2.03 -9.49
CA ALA A 34 -13.34 2.62 -9.11
C ALA A 34 -12.19 1.63 -9.32
N LYS A 35 -11.00 2.18 -9.60
CA LYS A 35 -9.76 1.40 -9.65
C LYS A 35 -9.45 0.83 -8.27
N VAL A 36 -9.19 -0.48 -8.23
CA VAL A 36 -8.84 -1.18 -6.99
C VAL A 36 -7.34 -1.20 -6.76
N THR A 37 -6.95 -1.26 -5.49
CA THR A 37 -5.55 -1.35 -5.07
C THR A 37 -5.19 -2.78 -4.69
N GLN A 38 -3.90 -3.12 -4.68
CA GLN A 38 -3.46 -4.43 -4.19
C GLN A 38 -3.92 -4.62 -2.74
N ALA A 39 -4.53 -5.78 -2.46
CA ALA A 39 -5.05 -6.10 -1.14
C ALA A 39 -3.96 -6.27 -0.05
N PRO A 40 -2.90 -7.06 -0.26
CA PRO A 40 -1.89 -7.21 0.76
C PRO A 40 -0.99 -5.98 0.85
N PRO A 41 -0.40 -5.73 2.03
CA PRO A 41 0.67 -4.76 2.16
C PRO A 41 1.90 -5.19 1.36
N LEU A 42 2.73 -4.20 1.01
CA LEU A 42 4.03 -4.46 0.43
C LEU A 42 4.95 -5.13 1.47
N LYS A 43 5.69 -6.17 1.07
CA LYS A 43 6.66 -6.82 1.93
C LYS A 43 7.78 -5.83 2.31
N TRP A 44 8.01 -5.67 3.61
CA TRP A 44 9.11 -4.87 4.13
C TRP A 44 10.41 -5.68 4.15
N SER A 45 11.55 -5.04 3.86
CA SER A 45 12.90 -5.60 3.99
C SER A 45 13.85 -4.53 4.53
N PRO A 46 14.83 -4.89 5.39
CA PRO A 46 15.83 -3.96 5.91
C PRO A 46 16.63 -3.26 4.80
N GLU A 47 16.93 -3.97 3.71
CA GLU A 47 17.74 -3.50 2.60
C GLU A 47 16.99 -2.60 1.61
N ASP A 48 15.69 -2.31 1.81
CA ASP A 48 14.80 -1.58 0.88
C ASP A 48 15.51 -0.43 0.14
N LYS A 49 16.05 -0.74 -1.05
CA LYS A 49 16.90 0.17 -1.83
C LYS A 49 16.14 1.42 -2.27
N ARG A 50 14.81 1.39 -2.28
CA ARG A 50 13.95 2.49 -2.68
C ARG A 50 13.25 3.14 -1.49
N ALA A 51 13.63 2.82 -0.26
CA ALA A 51 13.08 3.44 0.94
C ALA A 51 13.21 4.96 0.92
N TYR A 52 14.30 5.51 0.36
CA TYR A 52 14.50 6.96 0.26
C TYR A 52 13.42 7.65 -0.59
N LEU A 53 12.98 7.01 -1.70
CA LEU A 53 11.90 7.55 -2.55
C LEU A 53 10.58 7.56 -1.81
N ARG A 54 10.26 6.46 -1.10
CA ARG A 54 9.06 6.36 -0.29
C ARG A 54 9.03 7.42 0.81
N ARG A 55 10.15 7.63 1.52
CA ARG A 55 10.26 8.69 2.54
C ARG A 55 10.07 10.09 1.97
N LYS A 56 10.55 10.35 0.74
CA LYS A 56 10.36 11.63 0.06
C LYS A 56 8.91 11.85 -0.37
N LEU A 57 8.21 10.80 -0.83
CA LEU A 57 6.79 10.89 -1.20
C LEU A 57 5.88 11.15 0.01
N GLU A 58 6.21 10.55 1.15
CA GLU A 58 5.49 10.71 2.41
C GLU A 58 5.94 11.94 3.22
N ASN A 59 6.86 12.76 2.69
CA ASN A 59 7.44 13.93 3.36
C ASN A 59 7.91 13.66 4.80
N VAL A 60 8.59 12.52 5.02
CA VAL A 60 9.02 12.06 6.35
C VAL A 60 9.98 13.02 7.06
N ALA A 61 10.67 13.88 6.30
CA ALA A 61 11.59 14.87 6.85
C ALA A 61 10.88 16.06 7.51
N ASP A 62 9.58 16.24 7.28
CA ASP A 62 8.82 17.37 7.82
C ASP A 62 8.43 17.13 9.29
N ASP A 63 8.49 18.18 10.10
CA ASP A 63 8.17 18.10 11.54
C ASP A 63 6.73 17.62 11.79
N GLU A 64 5.80 17.94 10.88
CA GLU A 64 4.41 17.51 10.94
C GLU A 64 4.26 15.99 10.87
N TRP A 65 5.12 15.32 10.09
CA TRP A 65 5.14 13.86 10.04
C TRP A 65 5.49 13.27 11.40
N SER A 66 6.49 13.84 12.08
CA SER A 66 6.90 13.37 13.42
C SER A 66 5.81 13.53 14.48
N LYS A 67 4.97 14.57 14.35
CA LYS A 67 3.84 14.82 15.25
C LYS A 67 2.69 13.84 15.02
N SER A 68 2.53 13.33 13.79
CA SER A 68 1.49 12.36 13.43
C SER A 68 1.69 10.99 14.07
N LEU A 69 2.92 10.66 14.50
CA LEU A 69 3.24 9.37 15.10
C LEU A 69 2.57 9.23 16.47
N SER A 70 1.88 8.11 16.67
CA SER A 70 1.33 7.73 17.97
C SER A 70 2.47 7.54 18.98
N ARG A 71 2.54 8.40 19.99
CA ARG A 71 3.46 8.25 21.12
C ARG A 71 2.87 7.27 22.11
N PHE A 72 3.61 6.23 22.45
CA PHE A 72 3.28 5.40 23.60
C PHE A 72 3.64 6.19 24.87
N ASN A 73 2.66 6.44 25.74
CA ASN A 73 2.92 7.01 27.06
C ASN A 73 3.34 5.87 27.99
N ASN A 74 4.54 5.95 28.57
CA ASN A 74 5.08 4.92 29.49
C ASN A 74 4.48 5.02 30.90
N THR A 75 3.29 5.59 31.07
CA THR A 75 2.68 5.85 32.39
C THR A 75 1.86 4.68 32.94
N ASP A 76 1.91 3.52 32.29
CA ASP A 76 1.09 2.35 32.63
C ASP A 76 1.90 1.23 33.33
N VAL A 77 2.95 1.59 34.08
CA VAL A 77 3.66 0.69 35.02
C VAL A 77 3.37 1.09 36.45
#